data_AF-A0L4L2-F1
#
_entry.id   AF-A0L4L2-F1
#
_cell.length_a   1.000
_cell.length_b   1.000
_cell.length_c   1.000
_cell.angle_alpha   90.00
_cell.angle_beta   90.00
_cell.angle_gamma   90.00
#
_symmetry.space_group_name_H-M   'P 1'
#
loop_
_entity.id
_entity.type
_entity.pdbx_description
1 polymer ?
#
loop_
_entity_poly.entity_id
_entity_poly.type
_entity_poly.pdbx_seq_one_letter_code
_entity_poly.pdbx_strand_id
1 'polypeptide(L)'
;MAEVREGSVWVLCACEYLHGDRYAQFERLREDLHNSRQVELVVFNVGMMKTLNSEQLGKLIQISNQDKYEVCLTNVSEQNYALMKLIGLERFVKIYDKPQAEALAKEHRILSAFDCLYGDG
;
A
#
# COMPACT_ATOMS: atom_id res chain seq x y z
N MET A 1 -10.68 -7.90 27.77
CA MET A 1 -9.58 -8.36 26.90
C MET A 1 -10.23 -9.01 25.68
N ALA A 2 -10.05 -8.45 24.49
CA ALA A 2 -10.62 -9.05 23.28
C ALA A 2 -9.67 -10.15 22.78
N GLU A 3 -10.17 -11.39 22.66
CA GLU A 3 -9.44 -12.49 22.04
C GLU A 3 -9.22 -12.18 20.56
N VAL A 4 -7.95 -12.01 20.17
CA VAL A 4 -7.53 -11.85 18.78
C VAL A 4 -7.58 -13.22 18.12
N ARG A 5 -8.54 -13.45 17.22
CA ARG A 5 -8.55 -14.65 16.37
C ARG A 5 -7.42 -14.53 15.33
N GLU A 6 -6.63 -15.59 15.16
CA GLU A 6 -5.68 -15.75 14.06
C GLU A 6 -6.36 -15.52 12.71
N GLY A 7 -5.80 -14.61 11.91
CA GLY A 7 -6.31 -14.25 10.59
C GLY A 7 -6.01 -12.80 10.25
N SER A 8 -4.93 -12.64 9.48
CA SER A 8 -4.67 -11.53 8.56
C SER A 8 -3.96 -10.31 9.16
N VAL A 9 -2.71 -10.09 8.73
CA VAL A 9 -1.92 -8.89 8.98
C VAL A 9 -1.97 -8.04 7.71
N TRP A 10 -2.14 -6.73 7.88
CA TRP A 10 -2.45 -5.80 6.80
C TRP A 10 -1.58 -4.57 6.97
N VAL A 11 -0.95 -4.10 5.90
CA VAL A 11 -0.04 -2.96 6.00
C VAL A 11 -0.50 -1.82 5.11
N LEU A 12 -0.83 -0.73 5.78
CA LEU A 12 -0.92 0.59 5.20
C LEU A 12 0.50 1.19 5.21
N CYS A 13 1.13 1.29 4.05
CA CYS A 13 2.46 1.87 3.88
C CYS A 13 2.34 3.36 3.54
N ALA A 14 3.14 4.20 4.20
CA ALA A 14 3.31 5.58 3.78
C ALA A 14 4.07 5.58 2.46
N CYS A 15 3.77 6.55 1.62
CA CYS A 15 4.52 6.85 0.40
C CYS A 15 6.03 6.87 0.59
N GLU A 16 6.53 7.24 1.77
CA GLU A 16 7.96 7.30 2.09
C GLU A 16 8.68 5.96 1.89
N TYR A 17 7.96 4.84 1.99
CA TYR A 17 8.53 3.52 1.72
C TYR A 17 8.78 3.27 0.24
N LEU A 18 8.25 4.09 -0.67
CA LEU A 18 8.62 4.04 -2.09
C LEU A 18 9.94 4.79 -2.38
N HIS A 19 10.56 5.46 -1.38
CA HIS A 19 11.77 6.26 -1.53
C HIS A 19 13.03 5.61 -0.93
N GLY A 20 14.12 5.59 -1.72
CA GLY A 20 15.50 5.37 -1.23
C GLY A 20 15.66 4.21 -0.24
N ASP A 21 16.39 4.46 0.85
CA ASP A 21 16.71 3.46 1.89
C ASP A 21 15.49 2.94 2.67
N ARG A 22 14.37 3.68 2.66
CA ARG A 22 13.12 3.23 3.28
C ARG A 22 12.48 2.09 2.49
N TYR A 23 12.71 2.01 1.17
CA TYR A 23 12.25 0.87 0.37
C TYR A 23 12.89 -0.45 0.82
N ALA A 24 14.17 -0.46 1.17
CA ALA A 24 14.83 -1.66 1.71
C ALA A 24 14.28 -2.07 3.09
N GLN A 25 13.70 -1.14 3.86
CA GLN A 25 12.97 -1.48 5.09
C GLN A 25 11.62 -2.13 4.76
N PHE A 26 10.90 -1.58 3.78
CA PHE A 26 9.68 -2.18 3.27
C PHE A 26 9.91 -3.58 2.71
N GLU A 27 10.96 -3.82 1.91
CA GLU A 27 11.24 -5.13 1.34
C GLU A 27 11.52 -6.18 2.42
N ARG A 28 12.26 -5.83 3.49
CA ARG A 28 12.47 -6.72 4.63
C ARG A 28 11.18 -7.04 5.37
N LEU A 29 10.37 -6.01 5.67
CA LEU A 29 9.08 -6.19 6.31
C LEU A 29 8.14 -7.05 5.45
N ARG A 30 8.12 -6.80 4.14
CA ARG A 30 7.37 -7.58 3.15
C ARG A 30 7.80 -9.03 3.13
N GLU A 31 9.10 -9.33 3.16
CA GLU A 31 9.61 -10.72 3.20
C GLU A 31 9.21 -11.44 4.48
N ASP A 32 9.34 -10.79 5.64
CA ASP A 32 8.91 -11.35 6.92
C ASP A 32 7.40 -11.65 6.91
N LEU A 33 6.61 -10.71 6.38
CA LEU A 33 5.18 -10.85 6.23
C LEU A 33 4.77 -11.90 5.20
N HIS A 34 5.47 -11.99 4.06
CA HIS A 34 5.24 -13.00 3.03
C HIS A 34 5.44 -14.41 3.59
N ASN A 35 6.51 -14.61 4.36
CA ASN A 35 6.82 -15.90 5.00
C ASN A 35 5.76 -16.32 6.01
N SER A 36 5.08 -15.36 6.66
CA SER A 36 3.97 -15.63 7.57
C SER A 36 2.66 -16.03 6.85
N ARG A 37 2.55 -15.82 5.53
CA ARG A 37 1.35 -16.06 4.69
C ARG A 37 0.07 -15.36 5.16
N GLN A 38 0.21 -14.24 5.87
CA GLN A 38 -0.92 -13.55 6.50
C GLN A 38 -1.31 -12.24 5.82
N VAL A 39 -0.63 -11.83 4.75
CA VAL A 39 -0.94 -10.57 4.05
C VAL A 39 -1.78 -10.84 2.81
N GLU A 40 -2.94 -10.19 2.77
CA GLU A 40 -3.89 -10.24 1.65
C GLU A 40 -3.98 -8.91 0.89
N LEU A 41 -3.60 -7.80 1.55
CA LEU A 41 -3.71 -6.45 1.01
C LEU A 41 -2.58 -5.56 1.52
N VAL A 42 -2.02 -4.75 0.62
CA VAL A 42 -1.11 -3.65 0.93
C VAL A 42 -1.68 -2.36 0.36
N VAL A 43 -1.85 -1.35 1.21
CA VAL A 43 -2.38 -0.04 0.83
C VAL A 43 -1.29 1.00 0.94
N PHE A 44 -0.96 1.70 -0.14
CA PHE A 44 -0.03 2.83 -0.14
C PHE A 44 -0.80 4.14 -0.12
N ASN A 45 -0.57 4.97 0.90
CA ASN A 45 -1.03 6.35 0.88
C ASN A 45 -0.01 7.21 0.09
N VAL A 46 -0.41 7.69 -1.09
CA VAL A 46 0.45 8.51 -1.97
C VAL A 46 0.08 10.00 -1.94
N GLY A 47 -0.74 10.42 -0.98
CA GLY A 47 -1.23 11.82 -0.89
C GLY A 47 -0.13 12.86 -0.69
N MET A 48 0.97 12.49 -0.02
CA MET A 48 2.11 13.38 0.17
C MET A 48 3.04 13.43 -1.05
N MET A 49 2.80 12.59 -2.07
CA MET A 49 3.63 12.52 -3.27
C MET A 49 3.11 13.47 -4.33
N LYS A 50 3.82 14.59 -4.55
CA LYS A 50 3.49 15.54 -5.62
C LYS A 50 3.40 14.86 -6.99
N THR A 51 4.38 14.01 -7.30
CA THR A 51 4.33 13.13 -8.47
C THR A 51 5.03 11.80 -8.17
N LEU A 52 4.52 10.71 -8.73
CA LEU A 52 5.22 9.42 -8.78
C LEU A 52 6.22 9.45 -9.94
N ASN A 53 7.49 9.17 -9.66
CA ASN A 53 8.52 9.03 -10.69
C ASN A 53 8.56 7.59 -11.25
N SER A 54 9.34 7.38 -12.32
CA SER A 54 9.45 6.07 -12.98
C SER A 54 9.95 4.95 -12.05
N GLU A 55 10.85 5.26 -11.12
CA GLU A 55 11.36 4.30 -10.14
C GLU A 55 10.25 3.82 -9.19
N GLN A 56 9.46 4.75 -8.66
CA GLN A 56 8.35 4.47 -7.75
C GLN A 56 7.23 3.68 -8.43
N LEU A 57 6.93 4.03 -9.68
CA LEU A 57 5.97 3.28 -10.50
C LEU A 57 6.48 1.85 -10.78
N GLY A 58 7.78 1.70 -11.06
CA GLY A 58 8.42 0.39 -11.23
C GLY A 58 8.32 -0.48 -9.97
N LYS A 59 8.55 0.12 -8.79
CA LYS A 59 8.39 -0.56 -7.50
C LYS A 59 6.96 -1.01 -7.26
N LEU A 60 5.96 -0.16 -7.53
CA LEU A 60 4.54 -0.53 -7.41
C LEU A 60 4.18 -1.72 -8.31
N ILE A 61 4.66 -1.73 -9.57
CA ILE A 61 4.47 -2.86 -10.50
C ILE A 61 5.16 -4.12 -9.97
N GLN A 62 6.38 -3.99 -9.46
CA GLN A 62 7.15 -5.11 -8.92
C GLN A 62 6.42 -5.76 -7.75
N ILE A 63 6.00 -4.98 -6.76
CA ILE A 63 5.28 -5.46 -5.58
C ILE A 63 3.99 -6.18 -6.00
N SER A 64 3.24 -5.58 -6.92
CA SER A 64 1.95 -6.13 -7.40
C SER A 64 2.10 -7.45 -8.16
N ASN A 65 3.25 -7.72 -8.76
CA ASN A 65 3.49 -8.95 -9.52
C ASN A 65 4.19 -10.05 -8.72
N GLN A 66 4.99 -9.68 -7.72
CA GLN A 66 5.81 -10.64 -6.96
C GLN A 66 5.00 -11.35 -5.88
N ASP A 67 3.96 -10.71 -5.36
CA ASP A 67 3.21 -11.21 -4.22
C ASP A 67 1.77 -11.55 -4.56
N LYS A 68 1.16 -12.41 -3.73
CA LYS A 68 -0.24 -12.82 -3.87
C LYS A 68 -1.23 -11.85 -3.23
N TYR A 69 -0.75 -10.80 -2.59
CA TYR A 69 -1.60 -9.79 -1.98
C TYR A 69 -1.94 -8.67 -2.97
N GLU A 70 -3.10 -8.07 -2.76
CA GLU A 70 -3.58 -6.97 -3.58
C GLU A 70 -2.84 -5.67 -3.22
N VAL A 71 -2.43 -4.89 -4.23
CA VAL A 71 -1.79 -3.59 -4.04
C VAL A 71 -2.76 -2.48 -4.36
N CYS A 72 -2.91 -1.55 -3.42
CA CYS A 72 -3.87 -0.47 -3.48
C CYS A 72 -3.20 0.87 -3.25
N LEU A 73 -3.65 1.90 -3.95
CA LEU A 73 -3.24 3.28 -3.70
C LEU A 73 -4.42 4.09 -3.15
N THR A 74 -4.15 4.95 -2.18
CA THR A 74 -5.11 5.94 -1.69
C THR A 74 -4.52 7.36 -1.72
N ASN A 75 -5.39 8.37 -1.71
CA ASN A 75 -5.05 9.79 -1.85
C ASN A 75 -4.22 10.10 -3.12
N VAL A 76 -4.53 9.44 -4.24
CA VAL A 76 -3.84 9.70 -5.51
C VAL A 76 -4.24 11.08 -6.04
N SER A 77 -3.27 11.97 -6.26
CA SER A 77 -3.52 13.27 -6.91
C SER A 77 -4.00 13.09 -8.36
N GLU A 78 -4.76 14.05 -8.91
CA GLU A 78 -5.21 13.99 -10.31
C GLU A 78 -4.06 13.82 -11.30
N GLN A 79 -2.91 14.45 -11.01
CA GLN A 79 -1.69 14.32 -11.81
C GLN A 79 -1.16 12.89 -11.81
N ASN A 80 -1.07 12.26 -10.64
CA ASN A 80 -0.64 10.86 -10.52
C ASN A 80 -1.65 9.91 -11.15
N TYR A 81 -2.94 10.17 -10.98
CA TYR A 81 -4.00 9.38 -11.60
C TYR A 81 -3.88 9.39 -13.13
N ALA A 82 -3.67 10.57 -13.73
CA ALA A 82 -3.46 10.70 -15.17
C ALA A 82 -2.20 9.97 -15.64
N LEU A 83 -1.09 10.09 -14.90
CA LEU A 83 0.16 9.38 -15.19
C LEU A 83 -0.03 7.86 -15.15
N MET A 84 -0.71 7.35 -14.12
CA MET A 84 -1.00 5.93 -13.96
C MET A 84 -1.85 5.39 -15.10
N LYS A 85 -2.87 6.15 -15.53
CA LYS A 85 -3.72 5.78 -16.66
C LYS A 85 -2.94 5.74 -17.97
N LEU A 86 -2.03 6.68 -18.20
CA LEU A 86 -1.17 6.72 -19.39
C LEU A 86 -0.29 5.47 -19.52
N ILE A 87 0.22 4.95 -18.41
CA ILE A 87 1.09 3.77 -18.40
C ILE A 87 0.33 2.45 -18.17
N GLY A 88 -0.99 2.50 -17.99
CA GLY A 88 -1.82 1.32 -17.71
C GLY A 88 -1.57 0.69 -16.34
N LEU A 89 -1.16 1.48 -15.34
CA LEU A 89 -0.83 0.96 -13.99
C LEU A 89 -2.06 0.37 -13.28
N GLU A 90 -3.27 0.77 -13.68
CA GLU A 90 -4.55 0.24 -13.20
C GLU A 90 -4.72 -1.28 -13.35
N ARG A 91 -3.88 -1.93 -14.18
CA ARG A 91 -3.84 -3.39 -14.32
C ARG A 91 -3.11 -4.10 -13.17
N PHE A 92 -2.29 -3.37 -12.43
CA PHE A 92 -1.43 -3.89 -11.37
C PHE A 92 -1.87 -3.41 -10.00
N VAL A 93 -2.35 -2.17 -9.90
CA VAL A 93 -2.78 -1.58 -8.63
C VAL A 93 -4.23 -1.10 -8.71
N LYS A 94 -4.98 -1.26 -7.62
CA LYS A 94 -6.28 -0.62 -7.46
C LYS A 94 -6.14 0.75 -6.84
N ILE A 95 -7.03 1.67 -7.21
CA ILE A 95 -7.08 3.01 -6.62
C ILE A 95 -8.37 3.10 -5.83
N TYR A 96 -8.25 3.47 -4.55
CA TYR A 96 -9.37 3.72 -3.66
C TYR A 96 -9.35 5.17 -3.20
N ASP A 97 -10.52 5.79 -3.11
CA ASP A 97 -10.64 7.02 -2.33
C ASP A 97 -10.41 6.73 -0.83
N LYS A 98 -10.22 7.78 -0.02
CA LYS A 98 -9.93 7.63 1.40
C LYS A 98 -11.03 6.85 2.16
N PRO A 99 -12.34 7.20 2.02
CA PRO A 99 -13.41 6.44 2.67
C PRO A 99 -13.47 4.97 2.26
N GLN A 100 -13.20 4.64 0.99
CA GLN A 100 -13.16 3.27 0.51
C GLN A 100 -11.98 2.49 1.11
N ALA A 101 -10.79 3.10 1.16
CA ALA A 101 -9.62 2.48 1.79
C ALA A 101 -9.85 2.25 3.29
N GLU A 102 -10.53 3.17 3.97
CA GLU A 102 -10.93 3.01 5.38
C GLU A 102 -12.01 1.94 5.59
N ALA A 103 -12.99 1.84 4.68
CA ALA A 103 -14.01 0.81 4.73
C ALA A 103 -13.38 -0.58 4.50
N LEU A 104 -12.50 -0.69 3.51
CA LEU A 104 -11.72 -1.87 3.21
C LEU A 104 -10.88 -2.26 4.44
N ALA A 105 -10.20 -1.29 5.06
CA ALA A 105 -9.46 -1.52 6.30
C ALA A 105 -10.34 -2.03 7.47
N LYS A 106 -11.56 -1.52 7.61
CA LYS A 106 -12.50 -1.96 8.65
C LYS A 106 -13.06 -3.36 8.40
N GLU A 107 -13.46 -3.65 7.17
CA GLU A 107 -13.99 -4.97 6.75
C GLU A 107 -12.98 -6.08 7.06
N HIS A 108 -11.72 -5.77 6.83
CA HIS A 108 -10.62 -6.69 6.90
C HIS A 108 -9.93 -6.78 8.27
N ARG A 109 -10.44 -6.05 9.29
CA ARG A 109 -9.92 -6.07 10.66
C ARG A 109 -8.41 -5.80 10.73
N ILE A 110 -7.93 -4.79 10.02
CA ILE A 110 -6.51 -4.40 9.98
C ILE A 110 -5.96 -4.21 11.41
N LEU A 111 -5.07 -5.12 11.82
CA LEU A 111 -4.43 -5.10 13.15
C LEU A 111 -3.23 -4.14 13.23
N SER A 112 -2.72 -3.66 12.10
CA SER A 112 -1.48 -2.88 12.00
C SER A 112 -1.54 -1.87 10.85
N ALA A 113 -2.39 -0.85 10.97
CA ALA A 113 -2.13 0.37 10.21
C ALA A 113 -0.86 1.01 10.83
N PHE A 114 0.30 0.79 10.22
CA PHE A 114 1.43 1.69 10.48
C PHE A 114 0.96 3.10 10.12
N ASP A 115 1.23 4.08 10.97
CA ASP A 115 0.66 5.44 11.01
C ASP A 115 0.60 6.16 9.64
N CYS A 116 -0.37 5.81 8.80
CA CYS A 116 -0.43 6.27 7.41
C CYS A 116 -1.81 6.78 7.00
N LEU A 117 -2.81 6.65 7.87
CA LEU A 117 -4.13 7.27 7.66
C LEU A 117 -4.18 8.72 8.15
N TYR A 118 -3.22 9.12 8.98
CA TYR A 118 -3.14 10.45 9.57
C TYR A 118 -1.75 11.01 9.32
N GLY A 119 -1.63 11.76 8.22
CA GLY A 119 -0.42 12.52 7.88
C GLY A 119 -0.19 13.72 8.80
N ASP A 120 -0.18 13.49 10.12
CA ASP A 120 0.13 14.51 11.13
C ASP A 120 1.54 14.37 11.72
N GLY A 121 2.36 13.43 11.24
CA GLY A 121 3.78 13.32 11.63
C GLY A 121 4.40 11.97 11.35
#